data_AF-A0A398B654-F1
#
_entry.id   AF-A0A398B654-F1
#
_cell.length_a   1.000
_cell.length_b   1.000
_cell.length_c   1.000
_cell.angle_alpha   90.00
_cell.angle_beta   90.00
_cell.angle_gamma   90.00
#
_symmetry.space_group_name_H-M   'P 1'
#
loop_
_entity.id
_entity.type
_entity.pdbx_description
1 polymer ?
#
loop_
_entity_poly.entity_id
_entity_poly.type
_entity_poly.pdbx_seq_one_letter_code
_entity_poly.pdbx_strand_id
1 'polypeptide(L)' 'MSLKDEFLKTEDPQKISDMLKTIPKKEWDKEMVTHLNNVVRKSSNGETQKNHSDPRAAFRKRR' A
#
# COMPACT_ATOMS: atom_id res chain seq x y z
N MET A 1 -5.09 22.04 -8.98
CA MET A 1 -4.70 21.60 -7.62
C MET A 1 -3.29 21.04 -7.71
N SER A 2 -2.46 21.11 -6.67
CA SER A 2 -1.12 20.53 -6.76
C SER A 2 -1.21 18.99 -6.66
N LEU A 3 -0.31 18.27 -7.34
CA LEU A 3 -0.25 16.80 -7.29
C LEU A 3 -0.12 16.26 -5.86
N LYS A 4 0.45 17.05 -4.94
CA LYS A 4 0.55 16.70 -3.51
C LYS A 4 -0.81 16.72 -2.81
N ASP A 5 -1.67 17.68 -3.13
CA ASP A 5 -3.01 17.79 -2.53
C ASP A 5 -3.91 16.63 -2.97
N GLU A 6 -3.77 16.21 -4.23
CA GLU A 6 -4.47 15.04 -4.76
C GLU A 6 -3.96 13.74 -4.14
N PHE A 7 -2.64 13.63 -3.93
CA PHE A 7 -2.03 12.50 -3.23
C PHE A 7 -2.51 12.35 -1.79
N LEU A 8 -2.57 13.45 -1.03
CA LEU A 8 -3.01 13.47 0.36
C LEU A 8 -4.51 13.19 0.54
N LYS A 9 -5.33 13.49 -0.48
CA LYS A 9 -6.78 13.21 -0.47
C LYS A 9 -7.13 11.81 -0.96
N THR A 10 -6.23 11.16 -1.68
CA THR A 10 -6.51 9.84 -2.24
C THR A 10 -6.33 8.78 -1.15
N GLU A 11 -7.36 7.96 -0.95
CA GLU A 11 -7.33 6.82 -0.02
C GLU A 11 -7.13 5.47 -0.75
N ASP A 12 -7.23 5.48 -2.07
CA ASP A 12 -7.09 4.30 -2.92
C ASP A 12 -5.60 3.95 -3.14
N PRO A 13 -5.12 2.78 -2.68
CA PRO A 13 -3.73 2.38 -2.81
C PRO A 13 -3.26 2.28 -4.27
N GLN A 14 -4.14 1.89 -5.19
CA GLN A 14 -3.80 1.71 -6.60
C GLN A 14 -3.53 3.06 -7.28
N LYS A 15 -4.40 4.04 -7.04
CA LYS A 15 -4.21 5.41 -7.53
C LYS A 15 -2.97 6.06 -6.93
N ILE A 16 -2.69 5.81 -5.65
CA ILE A 16 -1.45 6.25 -4.99
C ILE A 16 -0.22 5.66 -5.69
N SER A 17 -0.21 4.36 -5.96
CA SER A 17 0.89 3.71 -6.68
C SER A 17 1.13 4.31 -8.06
N ASP A 18 0.07 4.62 -8.81
CA ASP A 18 0.20 5.22 -10.14
C ASP A 18 0.68 6.67 -10.09
N MET A 19 0.25 7.45 -9.09
CA MET A 19 0.80 8.79 -8.83
C MET A 19 2.28 8.75 -8.42
N LEU A 20 2.74 7.70 -7.72
CA LEU A 20 4.15 7.59 -7.36
C LEU A 20 5.07 7.29 -8.55
N LYS A 21 4.54 6.69 -9.62
CA LYS A 21 5.32 6.44 -10.84
C LYS A 21 5.61 7.72 -11.61
N THR A 22 4.75 8.74 -11.47
CA THR A 22 4.89 10.03 -12.16
C THR A 22 5.71 11.04 -11.36
N ILE A 23 5.82 10.87 -10.04
CA ILE A 23 6.56 11.78 -9.16
C ILE A 23 8.02 11.30 -9.01
N PRO A 24 9.02 12.12 -9.36
CA PRO A 24 10.42 11.78 -9.13
C PRO A 24 10.70 11.62 -7.63
N LYS A 25 11.41 10.54 -7.24
CA LYS A 25 11.73 10.20 -5.84
C LYS A 25 12.34 11.32 -4.99
N LYS A 26 12.89 12.36 -5.63
CA LYS A 26 13.55 13.50 -4.98
C LYS A 26 12.56 14.51 -4.38
N GLU A 27 11.27 14.44 -4.73
CA GLU A 27 10.21 15.37 -4.29
C GLU A 27 9.31 14.82 -3.17
N TRP A 28 9.68 13.66 -2.61
CA TRP A 28 8.89 13.03 -1.56
C TRP A 28 9.05 13.79 -0.24
N ASP A 29 7.99 14.50 0.14
CA ASP A 29 7.90 15.10 1.47
C ASP A 29 7.56 14.07 2.55
N LYS A 30 7.96 14.36 3.78
CA LYS A 30 7.64 13.54 4.97
C LYS A 30 6.14 13.25 5.08
N GLU A 31 5.31 14.23 4.74
CA GLU A 31 3.85 14.13 4.81
C GLU A 31 3.29 13.06 3.84
N MET A 32 3.84 13.00 2.62
CA MET A 32 3.45 12.00 1.63
C MET A 32 3.81 10.59 2.11
N VAL A 33 4.99 10.42 2.72
CA VAL A 33 5.44 9.14 3.30
C VAL A 33 4.50 8.70 4.43
N THR A 34 4.14 9.61 5.33
CA THR A 34 3.22 9.30 6.43
C THR A 34 1.82 8.92 5.94
N HIS A 35 1.31 9.62 4.92
CA HIS A 35 0.02 9.32 4.31
C HIS A 35 0.02 7.95 3.64
N LEU A 36 1.05 7.66 2.84
CA LEU A 36 1.23 6.36 2.20
C LEU A 36 1.22 5.21 3.21
N ASN A 37 2.00 5.34 4.30
CA ASN A 37 2.05 4.33 5.35
C ASN A 37 0.68 4.12 6.01
N ASN A 38 -0.08 5.19 6.23
CA ASN A 38 -1.43 5.10 6.79
C ASN A 38 -2.41 4.39 5.84
N VAL A 39 -2.36 4.72 4.54
CA VAL A 39 -3.21 4.08 3.52
C VAL A 39 -2.87 2.60 3.38
N VAL A 40 -1.59 2.25 3.25
CA VAL A 40 -1.13 0.86 3.16
C VAL A 40 -1.49 0.08 4.43
N ARG A 41 -1.38 0.68 5.61
CA ARG A 41 -1.77 0.04 6.87
C ARG A 41 -3.27 -0.23 6.95
N LYS A 42 -4.11 0.65 6.39
CA LYS A 42 -5.57 0.47 6.34
C LYS A 42 -6.01 -0.53 5.26
N SER A 43 -5.32 -0.58 4.12
CA SER A 43 -5.67 -1.46 2.99
C SER A 43 -5.05 -2.85 3.08
N SER A 44 -3.97 -2.99 3.85
CA SER A 44 -3.34 -4.28 4.12
C SER A 44 -4.20 -5.08 5.10
N ASN A 45 -4.98 -6.03 4.56
CA ASN A 45 -5.45 -7.21 5.29
C ASN A 45 -4.31 -8.23 5.47
N GLY A 46 -3.10 -7.76 5.75
CA GLY A 46 -1.92 -8.59 5.90
C GLY A 46 -2.14 -9.70 6.93
N GLU A 47 -1.40 -10.79 6.75
CA GLU A 47 -1.47 -11.91 7.67
C GLU A 47 -0.97 -11.48 9.05
N THR A 48 -1.88 -11.49 10.02
CA THR A 48 -1.53 -11.38 11.43
C THR A 48 -1.26 -12.76 11.97
N GLN A 49 -0.63 -12.87 13.15
CA GLN A 49 -0.44 -14.16 13.83
C GLN A 49 -1.74 -14.98 13.97
N LYS A 50 -2.91 -14.31 13.95
CA LYS A 50 -4.24 -14.94 14.01
C LYS A 50 -4.75 -15.43 12.64
N ASN A 51 -4.35 -14.79 11.55
CA ASN A 51 -4.84 -15.07 10.18
C ASN A 51 -3.71 -15.52 9.24
N HIS A 52 -2.61 -16.04 9.77
CA HIS A 52 -1.51 -16.58 8.98
C HIS A 52 -1.97 -17.84 8.24
N SER A 53 -1.91 -17.83 6.91
CA SER A 53 -2.21 -19.03 6.14
C SER A 53 -1.09 -20.05 6.33
N ASP A 54 -1.47 -21.31 6.63
CA ASP A 54 -0.49 -22.37 6.85
C ASP A 54 0.32 -22.57 5.56
N PRO A 55 1.65 -22.31 5.57
CA PRO A 55 2.47 -22.42 4.38
C PRO A 55 2.51 -23.84 3.81
N ARG A 56 2.15 -24.87 4.60
CA ARG A 56 2.04 -26.26 4.14
C ARG A 56 0.81 -26.52 3.27
N ALA A 57 -0.21 -25.66 3.33
CA ALA A 57 -1.39 -25.78 2.48
C ALA A 57 -1.03 -25.66 0.98
N ALA A 58 0.00 -24.86 0.65
CA ALA A 58 0.50 -24.70 -0.72
C ALA A 58 1.08 -26.00 -1.32
N PHE A 59 1.48 -26.96 -0.49
CA PHE A 59 2.13 -28.21 -0.90
C PHE A 59 1.19 -29.43 -0.84
N ARG A 60 -0.07 -29.27 -0.42
CA ARG A 60 -1.03 -30.37 -0.45
C ARG A 60 -1.43 -30.66 -1.91
N LYS A 61 -0.83 -31.70 -2.50
CA LYS A 61 -1.27 -32.26 -3.79
C LYS A 61 -2.77 -32.59 -3.70
N ARG A 62 -3.58 -31.97 -4.56
CA ARG A 62 -4.97 -32.39 -4.79
C ARG A 62 -4.92 -33.83 -5.31
N ARG A 63 -5.49 -34.76 -4.55
CA ARG A 63 -5.74 -36.14 -4.99
C ARG A 63 -6.94 -36.17 -5.92
#